data_AF-A0A8F5ZEF2-F1
#
_entry.id   AF-A0A8F5ZEF2-F1
#
_cell.length_a   1.000
_cell.length_b   1.000
_cell.length_c   1.000
_cell.angle_alpha   90.00
_cell.angle_beta   90.00
_cell.angle_gamma   90.00
#
_symmetry.space_group_name_H-M   'P 1'
#
loop_
_entity.id
_entity.type
_entity.pdbx_description
1 polymer ?
#
loop_
_entity_poly.entity_id
_entity_poly.type
_entity_poly.pdbx_seq_one_letter_code
_entity_poly.pdbx_strand_id
1 'polypeptide(L)'
;MSYEKIEKKLPEEILAYIDEESMVLGITRQEAIGRLIQSVHVMKSETETERLRIDLKAQNRELTIKDEEISFLRTELHALHTGLSKLAENLTARNNHSEEHEIQISIMRENITTISDAIKNIQVKIDKTPDRPFEQHIPLIIIGILAGLLVLYLIISKIG
;
A
#
# COMPACT_ATOMS: atom_id res chain seq x y z
N MET A 1 -54.01 -35.23 -28.21
CA MET A 1 -53.89 -35.46 -29.67
C MET A 1 -54.59 -36.77 -29.99
N SER A 2 -55.40 -36.88 -31.04
CA SER A 2 -56.02 -38.17 -31.40
C SER A 2 -54.94 -39.17 -31.80
N TYR A 3 -54.88 -40.33 -31.14
CA TYR A 3 -53.95 -41.44 -31.40
C TYR A 3 -54.00 -41.92 -32.86
N GLU A 4 -55.13 -41.71 -33.53
CA GLU A 4 -55.35 -42.00 -34.95
C GLU A 4 -54.41 -41.23 -35.90
N LYS A 5 -53.93 -40.04 -35.49
CA LYS A 5 -52.96 -39.28 -36.30
C LYS A 5 -51.54 -39.82 -36.20
N ILE A 6 -51.24 -40.59 -35.15
CA ILE A 6 -49.93 -41.18 -34.89
C ILE A 6 -49.84 -42.55 -35.56
N GLU A 7 -50.92 -43.33 -35.51
CA GLU A 7 -51.03 -44.62 -36.21
C GLU A 7 -50.72 -44.49 -37.72
N LYS A 8 -51.22 -43.43 -38.37
CA LYS A 8 -50.96 -43.14 -39.80
C LYS A 8 -49.52 -42.74 -40.13
N LYS A 9 -48.70 -42.46 -39.12
CA LYS A 9 -47.29 -42.05 -39.28
C LYS A 9 -46.31 -43.14 -38.87
N LEU A 10 -46.80 -44.25 -38.31
CA LEU A 10 -45.96 -45.37 -37.91
C LEU A 10 -45.63 -46.24 -39.13
N PRO A 11 -44.38 -46.72 -39.26
CA PRO A 11 -44.02 -47.71 -40.27
C PRO A 11 -44.86 -48.99 -40.11
N GLU A 12 -45.16 -49.66 -41.23
CA GLU A 12 -45.95 -50.92 -41.24
C GLU A 12 -45.33 -52.01 -40.35
N GLU A 13 -43.99 -52.07 -40.31
CA GLU A 13 -43.24 -53.00 -39.45
C GLU A 13 -43.58 -52.80 -37.97
N ILE A 14 -43.68 -51.55 -37.51
CA ILE A 14 -44.01 -51.24 -36.12
C ILE A 14 -45.49 -51.53 -35.83
N LEU A 15 -46.38 -51.27 -36.79
CA LEU A 15 -47.79 -51.61 -36.65
C LEU A 15 -48.00 -53.13 -36.52
N ALA A 16 -47.24 -53.94 -37.26
CA ALA A 16 -47.29 -55.40 -37.15
C ALA A 16 -46.85 -55.89 -35.75
N TYR A 17 -45.79 -55.31 -35.17
CA TYR A 17 -45.38 -55.62 -33.80
C TYR A 17 -46.43 -55.21 -32.76
N ILE A 18 -47.05 -54.03 -32.94
CA ILE A 18 -48.11 -53.55 -32.04
C ILE A 18 -49.34 -54.47 -32.13
N ASP A 19 -49.67 -54.97 -33.33
CA ASP A 19 -50.77 -55.92 -33.51
C ASP A 19 -50.52 -57.23 -32.78
N GLU A 20 -49.33 -57.81 -32.95
CA GLU A 20 -48.91 -59.02 -32.25
C GLU A 20 -48.95 -58.83 -30.73
N GLU A 21 -48.39 -57.73 -30.23
CA GLU A 21 -48.36 -57.41 -28.80
C GLU A 21 -49.77 -57.12 -28.24
N SER A 22 -50.65 -56.48 -29.04
CA SER A 22 -52.04 -56.24 -28.67
C SER A 22 -52.85 -57.54 -28.57
N MET A 23 -52.61 -58.51 -29.46
CA MET A 23 -53.22 -59.84 -29.39
C MET A 23 -52.73 -60.61 -28.16
N VAL A 24 -51.43 -60.56 -27.86
CA VAL A 24 -50.84 -61.22 -26.68
C VAL A 24 -51.38 -60.62 -25.38
N LEU A 25 -51.53 -59.30 -25.31
CA LEU A 25 -52.02 -58.59 -24.13
C LEU A 25 -53.55 -58.53 -24.04
N GLY A 26 -54.28 -58.94 -25.08
CA GLY A 26 -55.75 -58.89 -25.14
C GLY A 26 -56.30 -57.46 -25.12
N ILE A 27 -55.55 -56.48 -25.61
CA ILE A 27 -55.93 -55.06 -25.62
C ILE A 27 -56.18 -54.58 -27.05
N THR A 28 -56.83 -53.42 -27.20
CA THR A 28 -56.99 -52.81 -28.51
C THR A 28 -55.67 -52.23 -29.00
N ARG A 29 -55.47 -52.18 -30.33
CA ARG A 29 -54.31 -51.52 -30.96
C ARG A 29 -54.13 -50.08 -30.46
N GLN A 30 -55.22 -49.32 -30.31
CA GLN A 30 -55.16 -47.94 -29.81
C GLN A 30 -54.63 -47.86 -28.37
N GLU A 31 -54.97 -48.82 -27.53
CA GLU A 31 -54.48 -48.90 -26.16
C GLU A 31 -53.00 -49.31 -26.10
N ALA A 32 -52.57 -50.24 -26.97
CA ALA A 32 -51.17 -50.60 -27.16
C ALA A 32 -50.32 -49.39 -27.62
N ILE A 33 -50.80 -48.63 -28.62
CA ILE A 33 -50.18 -47.37 -29.08
C ILE A 33 -50.12 -46.35 -27.93
N GLY A 34 -51.18 -46.23 -27.13
CA GLY A 34 -51.22 -45.34 -25.97
C GLY A 34 -50.13 -45.67 -24.94
N ARG A 35 -49.96 -46.96 -24.61
CA ARG A 35 -48.91 -47.43 -23.70
C ARG A 35 -47.51 -47.20 -24.26
N LEU A 36 -47.31 -47.46 -25.56
CA LEU A 36 -46.03 -47.22 -26.23
C LEU A 36 -45.64 -45.73 -26.17
N ILE A 37 -46.57 -44.83 -26.48
CA ILE A 37 -46.35 -43.38 -26.39
C ILE A 37 -45.99 -42.96 -24.96
N GLN A 38 -46.70 -43.49 -23.97
CA GLN A 38 -46.42 -43.19 -22.56
C GLN A 38 -45.04 -43.69 -22.16
N SER A 39 -44.66 -44.91 -22.55
CA SER A 39 -43.34 -45.49 -22.30
C SER A 39 -42.22 -44.67 -22.95
N VAL A 40 -42.38 -44.29 -24.22
CA VAL A 40 -41.43 -43.42 -24.93
C VAL A 40 -41.32 -42.05 -24.25
N HIS A 41 -42.42 -41.50 -23.75
CA HIS A 41 -42.40 -40.22 -23.05
C HIS A 41 -41.64 -40.32 -21.71
N VAL A 42 -41.89 -41.37 -20.93
CA VAL A 42 -41.17 -41.64 -19.68
C VAL A 42 -39.68 -41.81 -19.96
N MET A 43 -39.31 -42.66 -20.91
CA MET A 43 -37.90 -42.88 -21.29
C MET A 43 -37.21 -41.60 -21.75
N LYS A 44 -37.90 -40.76 -22.54
CA LYS A 44 -37.38 -39.45 -22.95
C LYS A 44 -37.18 -38.53 -21.74
N SER A 45 -38.13 -38.49 -20.81
CA SER A 45 -38.01 -37.65 -19.61
C SER A 45 -36.88 -38.12 -18.70
N GLU A 46 -36.71 -39.41 -18.51
CA GLU A 46 -35.62 -39.98 -17.69
C GLU A 46 -34.25 -39.65 -18.28
N THR A 47 -34.09 -39.84 -19.60
CA THR A 47 -32.83 -39.51 -20.29
C THR A 47 -32.51 -38.01 -20.23
N GLU A 48 -33.52 -37.14 -20.34
CA GLU A 48 -33.34 -35.69 -20.19
C GLU A 48 -32.97 -35.31 -18.75
N THR A 49 -33.63 -35.92 -17.75
CA THR A 49 -33.30 -35.67 -16.34
C THR A 49 -31.89 -36.12 -15.98
N GLU A 50 -31.40 -37.24 -16.52
CA GLU A 50 -30.04 -37.71 -16.26
C GLU A 50 -29.00 -36.79 -16.92
N ARG A 51 -29.26 -36.31 -18.14
CA ARG A 51 -28.41 -35.28 -18.78
C ARG A 51 -28.33 -34.02 -17.94
N LEU A 52 -29.48 -33.48 -17.52
CA LEU A 52 -29.53 -32.30 -16.66
C LEU A 52 -28.79 -32.53 -15.33
N ARG A 53 -28.88 -33.74 -14.76
CA ARG A 53 -28.16 -34.09 -13.53
C ARG A 53 -26.64 -34.10 -13.72
N ILE A 54 -26.16 -34.59 -14.86
CA ILE A 54 -24.73 -34.57 -15.21
C ILE A 54 -24.26 -33.12 -15.41
N ASP A 55 -25.01 -32.31 -16.15
CA ASP A 55 -24.69 -30.91 -16.40
C ASP A 55 -24.65 -30.10 -15.10
N LEU A 56 -25.63 -30.31 -14.22
CA LEU A 56 -25.69 -29.66 -12.90
C LEU A 56 -24.47 -30.04 -12.04
N LYS A 57 -24.05 -31.32 -12.05
CA LYS A 57 -22.82 -31.74 -11.37
C LYS A 57 -21.57 -31.08 -11.95
N ALA A 58 -21.48 -30.92 -13.28
CA ALA A 58 -20.36 -30.27 -13.93
C ALA A 58 -20.30 -28.78 -13.56
N GLN A 59 -21.43 -28.07 -13.68
CA GLN A 59 -21.54 -26.66 -13.30
C GLN A 59 -21.25 -26.43 -11.81
N ASN A 60 -21.71 -27.32 -10.93
CA ASN A 60 -21.45 -27.17 -9.50
C ASN A 60 -19.96 -27.33 -9.15
N ARG A 61 -19.25 -28.22 -9.86
CA ARG A 61 -17.78 -28.34 -9.73
C ARG A 61 -17.08 -27.08 -10.21
N GLU A 62 -17.48 -26.53 -11.35
CA GLU A 62 -16.93 -25.28 -11.88
C GLU A 62 -17.16 -24.12 -10.90
N LEU A 63 -18.36 -24.02 -10.34
CA LEU A 63 -18.71 -23.01 -9.35
C LEU A 63 -17.83 -23.12 -8.09
N THR A 64 -17.58 -24.34 -7.61
CA THR A 64 -16.69 -24.57 -6.46
C THR A 64 -15.25 -24.12 -6.75
N ILE A 65 -14.72 -24.42 -7.94
CA ILE A 65 -13.38 -23.96 -8.36
C ILE A 65 -13.34 -22.43 -8.40
N LYS A 66 -14.38 -21.78 -8.93
CA LYS A 66 -14.48 -20.32 -8.96
C LYS A 66 -14.57 -19.70 -7.58
N ASP A 67 -15.29 -20.31 -6.65
CA ASP A 67 -15.34 -19.85 -5.26
C ASP A 67 -13.97 -19.95 -4.57
N GLU A 68 -13.20 -21.01 -4.83
CA GLU A 68 -11.82 -21.15 -4.35
C GLU A 68 -10.90 -20.07 -4.93
N GLU A 69 -10.97 -19.81 -6.25
CA GLU A 69 -10.24 -18.72 -6.91
C GLU A 69 -10.58 -17.35 -6.30
N ILE A 70 -11.86 -17.07 -6.08
CA ILE A 70 -12.32 -15.81 -5.46
C ILE A 70 -11.79 -15.68 -4.03
N SER A 71 -11.81 -16.77 -3.25
CA SER A 71 -11.30 -16.78 -1.88
C SER A 71 -9.79 -16.49 -1.84
N PHE A 72 -9.03 -17.10 -2.75
CA PHE A 72 -7.61 -16.84 -2.92
C PHE A 72 -7.35 -15.36 -3.24
N LEU A 73 -8.03 -14.82 -4.26
CA LEU A 73 -7.87 -13.42 -4.67
C LEU A 73 -8.23 -12.42 -3.57
N ARG A 74 -9.27 -12.71 -2.77
CA ARG A 74 -9.63 -11.89 -1.60
C ARG A 74 -8.52 -11.87 -0.56
N THR A 75 -7.88 -13.01 -0.33
CA THR A 75 -6.76 -13.12 0.62
C THR A 75 -5.55 -12.32 0.14
N GLU A 76 -5.22 -12.42 -1.14
CA GLU A 76 -4.13 -11.66 -1.75
C GLU A 76 -4.38 -10.15 -1.71
N LEU A 77 -5.62 -9.73 -2.04
CA LEU A 77 -6.02 -8.33 -1.96
C LEU A 77 -5.93 -7.78 -0.53
N HIS A 78 -6.31 -8.58 0.47
CA HIS A 78 -6.21 -8.19 1.87
C HIS A 78 -4.75 -8.03 2.33
N ALA A 79 -3.86 -8.92 1.89
CA ALA A 79 -2.43 -8.83 2.16
C ALA A 79 -1.83 -7.56 1.54
N LEU A 80 -2.17 -7.25 0.28
CA LEU A 80 -1.74 -6.03 -0.41
C LEU A 80 -2.26 -4.77 0.29
N HIS A 81 -3.54 -4.74 0.66
CA HIS A 81 -4.12 -3.61 1.39
C HIS A 81 -3.41 -3.35 2.72
N THR A 82 -3.09 -4.42 3.46
CA THR A 82 -2.33 -4.33 4.71
C THR A 82 -0.91 -3.81 4.48
N GLY A 83 -0.24 -4.30 3.44
CA GLY A 83 1.09 -3.81 3.04
C GLY A 83 1.08 -2.33 2.67
N LEU A 84 0.10 -1.90 1.87
CA LEU A 84 -0.06 -0.50 1.47
C LEU A 84 -0.40 0.40 2.67
N SER A 85 -1.24 -0.05 3.60
CA SER A 85 -1.55 0.70 4.80
C SER A 85 -0.30 0.94 5.66
N LYS A 86 0.51 -0.10 5.88
CA LYS A 86 1.79 0.03 6.59
C LYS A 86 2.78 0.95 5.86
N LEU A 87 2.82 0.89 4.53
CA LEU A 87 3.65 1.79 3.74
C LEU A 87 3.21 3.25 3.90
N ALA A 88 1.90 3.50 3.86
CA ALA A 88 1.34 4.84 4.08
C ALA A 88 1.69 5.36 5.48
N GLU A 89 1.51 4.56 6.53
CA GLU A 89 1.89 4.90 7.90
C GLU A 89 3.38 5.26 8.01
N ASN A 90 4.26 4.45 7.40
CA ASN A 90 5.70 4.70 7.38
C ASN A 90 6.07 5.99 6.65
N LEU A 91 5.39 6.30 5.53
CA LEU A 91 5.60 7.54 4.79
C LEU A 91 5.17 8.76 5.60
N THR A 92 4.02 8.70 6.27
CA THR A 92 3.56 9.77 7.17
C THR A 92 4.53 9.96 8.34
N ALA A 93 4.95 8.88 8.99
CA ALA A 93 5.92 8.94 10.08
C ALA A 93 7.25 9.58 9.64
N ARG A 94 7.74 9.19 8.45
CA ARG A 94 8.96 9.76 7.87
C ARG A 94 8.79 11.24 7.50
N ASN A 95 7.63 11.63 6.98
CA ASN A 95 7.34 13.03 6.68
C ASN A 95 7.38 13.90 7.93
N ASN A 96 6.75 13.44 9.02
CA ASN A 96 6.76 14.16 10.30
C ASN A 96 8.18 14.32 10.87
N HIS A 97 9.03 13.28 10.77
CA HIS A 97 10.44 13.40 11.16
C HIS A 97 11.18 14.43 10.30
N SER A 98 10.90 14.47 8.99
CA SER A 98 11.51 15.45 8.09
C SER A 98 11.15 16.88 8.48
N GLU A 99 9.88 17.13 8.84
CA GLU A 99 9.43 18.45 9.33
C GLU A 99 10.13 18.83 10.64
N GLU A 100 10.32 17.88 11.57
CA GLU A 100 11.06 18.11 12.81
C GLU A 100 12.53 18.47 12.54
N HIS A 101 13.19 17.76 11.62
CA HIS A 101 14.56 18.08 11.20
C HIS A 101 14.65 19.48 10.56
N GLU A 102 13.66 19.90 9.78
CA GLU A 102 13.63 21.21 9.16
C GLU A 102 13.51 22.34 10.20
N ILE A 103 12.67 22.15 11.23
CA ILE A 103 12.57 23.06 12.37
C ILE A 103 13.91 23.17 13.11
N GLN A 104 14.56 22.03 13.40
CA GLN A 104 15.86 22.03 14.09
C GLN A 104 16.94 22.75 13.27
N ILE A 105 16.99 22.53 11.95
CA ILE A 105 17.92 23.22 11.05
C ILE A 105 17.65 24.73 11.04
N SER A 106 16.38 25.15 11.04
CA SER A 106 16.00 26.56 11.10
C SER A 106 16.53 27.24 12.38
N ILE A 107 16.31 26.61 13.54
CA ILE A 107 16.81 27.08 14.84
C ILE A 107 18.34 27.16 14.86
N MET A 108 19.03 26.13 14.34
CA MET A 108 20.49 26.14 14.26
C MET A 108 21.00 27.28 13.38
N ARG A 109 20.32 27.57 12.26
CA ARG A 109 20.69 28.67 11.36
C ARG A 109 20.56 30.02 12.08
N GLU A 110 19.49 30.23 12.83
CA GLU A 110 19.29 31.46 13.63
C GLU A 110 20.35 31.64 14.72
N ASN A 111 20.71 30.54 15.41
CA ASN A 111 21.78 30.56 16.40
C ASN A 111 23.14 30.90 15.76
N ILE A 112 23.44 30.32 14.60
CA ILE A 112 24.68 30.60 13.85
C ILE A 112 24.73 32.08 13.45
N THR A 113 23.62 32.65 12.98
CA THR A 113 23.57 34.09 12.63
C THR A 113 23.83 34.97 13.85
N THR A 114 23.21 34.64 15.00
CA THR A 114 23.39 35.38 16.25
C THR A 114 24.84 35.33 16.74
N ILE A 115 25.46 34.15 16.70
CA ILE A 115 26.87 33.98 17.07
C ILE A 115 27.79 34.74 16.10
N SER A 116 27.51 34.68 14.80
CA SER A 116 28.29 35.41 13.78
C SER A 116 28.26 36.91 14.02
N ASP A 117 27.09 37.47 14.35
CA ASP A 117 26.95 38.89 14.67
C ASP A 117 27.65 39.26 15.98
N ALA A 118 27.60 38.38 16.99
CA ALA A 118 28.34 38.56 18.24
C ALA A 118 29.86 38.57 17.99
N ILE A 119 30.38 37.65 17.16
CA ILE A 119 31.79 37.62 16.77
C ILE A 119 32.19 38.90 16.05
N LYS A 120 31.39 39.36 15.07
CA LYS A 120 31.64 40.65 14.39
C LYS A 120 31.70 41.81 15.37
N ASN A 121 30.78 41.87 16.33
CA ASN A 121 30.75 42.92 17.34
C ASN A 121 32.00 42.88 18.23
N ILE A 122 32.42 41.68 18.67
CA ILE A 122 33.66 41.48 19.43
C ILE A 122 34.87 41.94 18.60
N GLN A 123 34.93 41.58 17.32
CA GLN A 123 36.02 41.97 16.45
C GLN A 123 36.10 43.49 16.27
N VAL A 124 34.96 44.15 16.05
CA VAL A 124 34.89 45.62 16.03
C VAL A 124 35.33 46.25 17.36
N LYS A 125 35.02 45.63 18.50
CA LYS A 125 35.48 46.10 19.81
C LYS A 125 36.99 45.95 19.99
N ILE A 126 37.56 44.83 19.54
CA ILE A 126 39.01 44.59 19.57
C ILE A 126 39.71 45.63 18.69
N ASP A 127 39.25 45.82 17.44
CA ASP A 127 39.83 46.80 16.50
C ASP A 127 39.75 48.26 17.00
N LYS A 128 38.74 48.57 17.83
CA LYS A 128 38.56 49.89 18.45
C LYS A 128 39.27 50.05 19.78
N THR A 129 39.80 48.97 20.35
CA THR A 129 40.57 49.07 21.60
C THR A 129 41.94 49.62 21.21
N PRO A 130 42.32 50.83 21.64
CA PRO A 130 43.65 51.33 21.37
C PRO A 130 44.64 50.40 22.06
N ASP A 131 45.40 49.63 21.27
CA ASP A 131 46.71 49.17 21.71
C ASP A 131 47.41 50.39 22.29
N ARG A 132 47.91 50.27 23.53
CA ARG A 132 48.83 51.18 24.26
C ARG A 132 48.28 51.81 25.55
N PRO A 133 48.05 51.01 26.61
CA PRO A 133 48.13 51.54 27.97
C PRO A 133 49.58 51.92 28.34
N PHE A 134 50.57 51.20 27.81
CA PHE A 134 51.98 51.38 28.20
C PHE A 134 52.67 52.55 27.49
N GLU A 135 52.40 52.78 26.20
CA GLU A 135 53.12 53.83 25.46
C GLU A 135 52.73 55.25 25.88
N GLN A 136 51.53 55.46 26.44
CA GLN A 136 51.13 56.76 27.00
C GLN A 136 51.93 57.14 28.25
N HIS A 137 52.53 56.17 28.95
CA HIS A 137 53.27 56.42 30.19
C HIS A 137 54.79 56.46 29.99
N ILE A 138 55.30 56.08 28.81
CA ILE A 138 56.73 56.16 28.46
C ILE A 138 57.30 57.58 28.71
N PRO A 139 56.65 58.69 28.29
CA PRO A 139 57.18 60.02 28.55
C PRO A 139 57.29 60.34 30.05
N LEU A 140 56.32 59.89 30.85
CA LEU A 140 56.28 60.15 32.29
C LEU A 140 57.36 59.35 33.03
N ILE A 141 57.59 58.10 32.62
CA ILE A 141 58.67 57.24 33.14
C ILE A 141 60.04 57.85 32.83
N ILE A 142 60.24 58.34 31.58
CA ILE A 142 61.49 59.00 31.18
C ILE A 142 61.75 60.26 32.02
N ILE A 143 60.71 61.08 32.25
CA ILE A 143 60.80 62.28 33.10
C ILE A 143 61.18 61.89 34.54
N GLY A 144 60.58 60.83 35.09
CA GLY A 144 60.89 60.34 36.43
C GLY A 144 62.36 59.89 36.57
N ILE A 145 62.87 59.15 35.58
CA ILE A 145 64.27 58.71 35.57
C ILE A 145 65.22 59.90 35.47
N LEU A 146 64.95 60.87 34.58
CA LEU A 146 65.77 62.09 34.43
C LEU A 146 65.79 62.92 35.72
N ALA A 147 64.65 63.11 36.37
CA ALA A 147 64.56 63.83 37.63
C ALA A 147 65.37 63.13 38.74
N GLY A 148 65.28 61.79 38.83
CA GLY A 148 66.05 60.99 39.79
C GLY A 148 67.56 61.10 39.57
N LEU A 149 68.02 61.00 38.32
CA LEU A 149 69.43 61.17 37.97
C LEU A 149 69.95 62.57 38.31
N LEU A 150 69.14 63.61 38.11
CA LEU A 150 69.51 64.98 38.41
C LEU A 150 69.66 65.22 39.93
N VAL A 151 68.77 64.64 40.73
CA VAL A 151 68.89 64.66 42.20
C VAL A 151 70.14 63.89 42.65
N LEU A 152 70.40 62.72 42.08
CA LEU A 152 71.60 61.93 42.40
C LEU A 152 72.88 62.71 42.05
N TYR A 153 72.91 63.35 40.88
CA TYR A 153 74.03 64.21 40.47
C TYR A 153 74.24 65.38 41.44
N LEU A 154 73.16 66.05 41.87
CA LEU A 154 73.22 67.13 42.86
C LEU A 154 73.75 66.65 44.21
N ILE A 155 73.38 65.45 44.66
CA ILE A 155 73.89 64.88 45.92
C ILE A 155 75.39 64.61 45.81
N ILE A 156 75.84 63.96 44.73
CA ILE A 156 77.26 63.65 44.50
C ILE A 156 78.08 64.94 44.38
N SER A 157 77.59 65.93 43.61
CA SER A 157 78.26 67.21 43.40
C SER A 157 78.35 68.09 44.66
N LYS A 158 77.58 67.78 45.72
CA LYS A 158 77.62 68.52 47.00
C LYS A 158 78.53 67.85 48.04
N ILE A 159 78.94 66.60 47.80
CA ILE A 159 79.77 65.80 48.71
C ILE A 159 81.24 65.75 48.24
N GLY A 160 81.51 65.92 46.94
CA GLY A 160 82.86 66.15 46.40
C GLY A 160 83.23 67.62 46.37
#